data_AF-A0A178B4M6-F1
#
_entry.id   AF-A0A178B4M6-F1
#
_cell.length_a   1.000
_cell.length_b   1.000
_cell.length_c   1.000
_cell.angle_alpha   90.00
_cell.angle_beta   90.00
_cell.angle_gamma   90.00
#
_symmetry.space_group_name_H-M   'P 1'
#
loop_
_entity.id
_entity.type
_entity.pdbx_description
1 polymer ?
#
loop_
_entity_poly.entity_id
_entity_poly.type
_entity_poly.pdbx_seq_one_letter_code
_entity_poly.pdbx_strand_id
1 'polypeptide(L)'
;MRKRTPEVKDRNQCRCRTIERSMVEEHDMDAKHFDHEHQGCRENFVKSLAATIYHRLPREIRNYIYSYCVQSDYDDEVIVRRRTDSRGAIAMLVRESLGPYSYRWMEDPITCLIKVPVLGDDVAREMLESYYRTRKFKIAHRDLPLLETFLRTDTFHMGISPRLYIRRLEIEIGVEDCHVQRLELARSSDEGVGLQAIQALDANVTVCTDVAIALCHGGQPLCRGVRRLGATIFDDAVSATLLRAIASLRTKKPRARIVYRKTWKD
;
A
#
# COMPACT_ATOMS: atom_id res chain seq x y z
N MET A 1 17.35 -24.14 -42.39
CA MET A 1 18.26 -24.07 -41.23
C MET A 1 17.71 -23.06 -40.22
N ARG A 2 17.11 -23.52 -39.11
CA ARG A 2 16.53 -22.65 -38.07
C ARG A 2 17.59 -22.41 -36.99
N LYS A 3 18.03 -21.15 -36.84
CA LYS A 3 18.98 -20.73 -35.80
C LYS A 3 18.29 -20.78 -34.43
N ARG A 4 18.76 -21.66 -33.54
CA ARG A 4 18.35 -21.68 -32.12
C ARG A 4 18.98 -20.48 -31.42
N THR A 5 18.16 -19.61 -30.84
CA THR A 5 18.61 -18.59 -29.88
C THR A 5 18.94 -19.26 -28.54
N PRO A 6 20.03 -18.86 -27.87
CA PRO A 6 20.40 -19.44 -26.57
C PRO A 6 19.45 -18.95 -25.47
N GLU A 7 18.90 -19.89 -24.71
CA GLU A 7 18.24 -19.63 -23.43
C GLU A 7 19.22 -18.96 -22.47
N VAL A 8 18.95 -17.71 -22.12
CA VAL A 8 19.58 -17.04 -20.99
C VAL A 8 18.98 -17.63 -19.72
N LYS A 9 19.72 -18.53 -19.05
CA LYS A 9 19.37 -19.01 -17.71
C LYS A 9 19.48 -17.84 -16.73
N ASP A 10 18.34 -17.30 -16.31
CA ASP A 10 18.23 -16.38 -15.18
C ASP A 10 18.83 -17.04 -13.93
N ARG A 11 20.04 -16.59 -13.56
CA ARG A 11 20.80 -17.06 -12.39
C ARG A 11 20.45 -16.32 -11.09
N ASN A 12 19.41 -15.48 -11.09
CA ASN A 12 19.00 -14.71 -9.92
C ASN A 12 17.72 -15.25 -9.27
N GLN A 13 17.62 -16.58 -9.13
CA GLN A 13 16.65 -17.17 -8.22
C GLN A 13 17.18 -17.02 -6.79
N CYS A 14 16.70 -15.95 -6.14
CA CYS A 14 17.08 -15.52 -4.81
C CYS A 14 16.97 -16.68 -3.80
N ARG A 15 18.11 -17.01 -3.20
CA ARG A 15 18.39 -18.20 -2.40
C ARG A 15 18.01 -17.98 -0.93
N CYS A 16 16.81 -17.44 -0.67
CA CYS A 16 16.32 -17.13 0.68
C CYS A 16 15.15 -18.02 1.16
N ARG A 17 14.82 -19.11 0.45
CA ARG A 17 13.71 -20.02 0.82
C ARG A 17 14.12 -21.42 1.30
N THR A 18 15.32 -21.61 1.87
CA THR A 18 15.81 -22.96 2.22
C THR A 18 16.37 -23.11 3.63
N ILE A 19 15.84 -22.39 4.64
CA ILE A 19 16.23 -22.68 6.04
C ILE A 19 15.07 -23.24 6.89
N GLU A 20 13.80 -23.07 6.51
CA GLU A 20 12.68 -23.50 7.39
C GLU A 20 11.82 -24.67 6.85
N ARG A 21 12.14 -25.27 5.70
CA ARG A 21 11.26 -26.29 5.09
C ARG A 21 11.85 -27.70 4.88
N SER A 22 13.04 -27.99 5.39
CA SER A 22 13.66 -29.32 5.23
C SER A 22 13.85 -30.12 6.53
N MET A 23 13.12 -29.79 7.60
CA MET A 23 13.20 -30.53 8.89
C MET A 23 11.84 -30.82 9.53
N VAL A 24 10.77 -30.92 8.75
CA VAL A 24 9.47 -31.35 9.26
C VAL A 24 9.07 -32.60 8.49
N GLU A 25 9.64 -33.72 8.89
CA GLU A 25 9.00 -35.04 8.88
C GLU A 25 9.97 -36.00 9.61
N GLU A 26 9.48 -36.57 10.72
CA GLU A 26 10.10 -37.62 11.55
C GLU A 26 11.17 -37.21 12.60
N HIS A 27 10.75 -36.50 13.66
CA HIS A 27 11.08 -36.83 15.05
C HIS A 27 10.31 -35.91 16.02
N ASP A 28 9.03 -36.22 16.21
CA ASP A 28 8.18 -35.58 17.20
C ASP A 28 8.40 -36.28 18.55
N MET A 29 8.97 -35.56 19.55
CA MET A 29 8.53 -35.57 20.97
C MET A 29 9.48 -34.89 21.97
N ASP A 30 10.75 -34.55 21.65
CA ASP A 30 11.70 -33.96 22.63
C ASP A 30 12.25 -32.55 22.32
N ALA A 31 11.78 -31.88 21.27
CA ALA A 31 12.33 -30.58 20.83
C ALA A 31 11.83 -29.34 21.63
N LYS A 32 10.90 -29.49 22.60
CA LYS A 32 10.24 -28.34 23.25
C LYS A 32 11.02 -27.68 24.40
N HIS A 33 12.20 -28.19 24.77
CA HIS A 33 12.96 -27.65 25.91
C HIS A 33 14.24 -26.89 25.56
N PHE A 34 14.69 -26.91 24.30
CA PHE A 34 15.93 -26.23 23.91
C PHE A 34 15.76 -24.82 23.33
N ASP A 35 14.53 -24.41 22.97
CA ASP A 35 14.30 -23.14 22.28
C ASP A 35 14.19 -21.90 23.20
N HIS A 36 13.91 -22.08 24.49
CA HIS A 36 13.64 -20.94 25.38
C HIS A 36 14.89 -20.17 25.81
N GLU A 37 16.06 -20.82 25.97
CA GLU A 37 17.29 -20.12 26.37
C GLU A 37 17.93 -19.32 25.22
N HIS A 38 17.82 -19.82 23.99
CA HIS A 38 18.37 -19.13 22.82
C HIS A 38 17.56 -17.89 22.40
N GLN A 39 16.26 -17.87 22.67
CA GLN A 39 15.38 -16.75 22.36
C GLN A 39 15.78 -15.47 23.12
N GLY A 40 16.09 -15.58 24.42
CA GLY A 40 16.46 -14.44 25.26
C GLY A 40 17.78 -13.78 24.84
N CYS A 41 18.77 -14.58 24.44
CA CYS A 41 20.05 -14.06 23.94
C CYS A 41 19.87 -13.25 22.65
N ARG A 42 19.04 -13.75 21.72
CA ARG A 42 18.75 -13.08 20.45
C ARG A 42 18.01 -11.76 20.63
N GLU A 43 17.00 -11.72 21.51
CA GLU A 43 16.26 -10.48 21.78
C GLU A 43 17.15 -9.40 22.41
N ASN A 44 18.01 -9.77 23.35
CA ASN A 44 18.96 -8.85 23.97
C ASN A 44 19.98 -8.30 22.95
N PHE A 45 20.45 -9.16 22.04
CA PHE A 45 21.31 -8.74 20.94
C PHE A 45 20.60 -7.73 20.02
N VAL A 46 19.36 -8.01 19.60
CA VAL A 46 18.59 -7.11 18.73
C VAL A 46 18.32 -5.77 19.41
N LYS A 47 17.92 -5.77 20.69
CA LYS A 47 17.75 -4.55 21.50
C LYS A 47 19.04 -3.73 21.57
N SER A 48 20.16 -4.39 21.87
CA SER A 48 21.47 -3.74 21.97
C SER A 48 21.91 -3.14 20.63
N LEU A 49 21.71 -3.88 19.53
CA LEU A 49 22.01 -3.41 18.18
C LEU A 49 21.13 -2.21 17.79
N ALA A 50 19.82 -2.29 18.04
CA ALA A 50 18.87 -1.21 17.75
C ALA A 50 19.25 0.08 18.51
N ALA A 51 19.54 -0.03 19.81
CA ALA A 51 20.01 1.10 20.63
C ALA A 51 21.35 1.67 20.12
N THR A 52 22.27 0.79 19.72
CA THR A 52 23.58 1.21 19.16
C THR A 52 23.41 1.98 17.86
N ILE A 53 22.57 1.47 16.94
CA ILE A 53 22.24 2.16 15.68
C ILE A 53 21.62 3.52 15.97
N TYR A 54 20.65 3.58 16.89
CA TYR A 54 19.95 4.81 17.23
C TYR A 54 20.87 5.90 17.80
N HIS A 55 21.74 5.54 18.75
CA HIS A 55 22.58 6.53 19.44
C HIS A 55 23.89 6.85 18.72
N ARG A 56 24.44 5.95 17.89
CA ARG A 56 25.76 6.16 17.26
C ARG A 56 25.70 6.68 15.84
N LEU A 57 24.61 6.42 15.10
CA LEU A 57 24.52 6.84 13.71
C LEU A 57 23.73 8.14 13.60
N PRO A 58 24.15 9.09 12.75
CA PRO A 58 23.35 10.26 12.41
C PRO A 58 21.99 9.88 11.81
N ARG A 59 21.00 10.77 11.95
CA ARG A 59 19.61 10.54 11.53
C ARG A 59 19.50 10.16 10.05
N GLU A 60 20.32 10.76 9.20
CA GLU A 60 20.35 10.53 7.76
C GLU A 60 20.77 9.09 7.42
N ILE A 61 21.80 8.59 8.11
CA ILE A 61 22.28 7.22 7.94
C ILE A 61 21.24 6.22 8.45
N ARG A 62 20.61 6.52 9.61
CA ARG A 62 19.51 5.69 10.12
C ARG A 62 18.35 5.62 9.15
N ASN A 63 17.94 6.75 8.56
CA ASN A 63 16.89 6.80 7.55
C ASN A 63 17.22 5.93 6.34
N TYR A 64 18.48 5.90 5.89
CA TYR A 64 18.90 5.04 4.80
C TYR A 64 18.77 3.55 5.17
N ILE A 65 19.27 3.18 6.35
CA ILE A 65 19.15 1.81 6.87
C ILE A 65 17.69 1.39 7.00
N TYR A 66 16.84 2.22 7.62
CA TYR A 66 15.43 1.89 7.78
C TYR A 66 14.70 1.82 6.45
N SER A 67 15.00 2.71 5.51
CA SER A 67 14.43 2.65 4.14
C SER A 67 14.78 1.33 3.47
N TYR A 68 16.03 0.88 3.60
CA TYR A 68 16.44 -0.43 3.10
C TYR A 68 15.67 -1.58 3.78
N CYS A 69 15.51 -1.54 5.11
CA CYS A 69 14.78 -2.57 5.85
C CYS A 69 13.29 -2.66 5.48
N VAL A 70 12.63 -1.52 5.21
CA VAL A 70 11.20 -1.50 4.85
C VAL A 70 10.98 -1.84 3.38
N GLN A 71 11.94 -1.55 2.48
CA GLN A 71 11.91 -1.86 1.05
C GLN A 71 12.21 -3.34 0.73
N SER A 72 11.86 -4.26 1.65
CA SER A 72 11.90 -5.71 1.49
C SER A 72 11.55 -6.25 0.09
N ASP A 73 11.82 -7.53 -0.16
CA ASP A 73 11.54 -8.22 -1.44
C ASP A 73 10.07 -8.17 -1.91
N TYR A 74 9.16 -7.64 -1.09
CA TYR A 74 7.77 -7.40 -1.43
C TYR A 74 7.60 -6.13 -2.27
N ASP A 75 6.48 -6.05 -2.98
CA ASP A 75 6.14 -4.87 -3.76
C ASP A 75 6.08 -3.60 -2.87
N ASP A 76 6.45 -2.46 -3.45
CA ASP A 76 6.35 -1.14 -2.81
C ASP A 76 4.91 -0.64 -2.70
N GLU A 77 3.99 -1.32 -3.39
CA GLU A 77 2.57 -1.00 -3.39
C GLU A 77 1.85 -1.65 -2.20
N VAL A 78 1.25 -0.80 -1.38
CA VAL A 78 0.45 -1.20 -0.21
C VAL A 78 -1.01 -0.85 -0.47
N ILE A 79 -1.87 -1.87 -0.54
CA ILE A 79 -3.32 -1.69 -0.59
C ILE A 79 -3.84 -1.47 0.84
N VAL A 80 -4.57 -0.37 1.01
CA VAL A 80 -5.27 -0.05 2.26
C VAL A 80 -6.71 -0.51 2.11
N ARG A 81 -7.13 -1.44 2.98
CA ARG A 81 -8.44 -2.09 2.90
C ARG A 81 -9.10 -2.21 4.25
N ARG A 82 -10.44 -2.27 4.30
CA ARG A 82 -11.15 -2.68 5.51
C ARG A 82 -10.91 -4.16 5.81
N ARG A 83 -10.51 -4.50 7.04
CA ARG A 83 -10.50 -5.89 7.50
C ARG A 83 -11.94 -6.43 7.59
N THR A 84 -12.13 -7.68 7.17
CA THR A 84 -13.43 -8.35 7.21
C THR A 84 -13.79 -8.83 8.62
N ASP A 85 -12.80 -9.07 9.47
CA ASP A 85 -12.93 -9.70 10.79
C ASP A 85 -13.17 -8.73 11.95
N SER A 86 -12.99 -7.44 11.73
CA SER A 86 -12.92 -6.43 12.80
C SER A 86 -13.65 -5.17 12.40
N ARG A 87 -14.34 -4.53 13.37
CA ARG A 87 -15.22 -3.36 13.20
C ARG A 87 -14.48 -2.15 12.59
N GLY A 88 -14.26 -2.17 11.29
CA GLY A 88 -13.62 -1.08 10.55
C GLY A 88 -12.11 -0.97 10.73
N ALA A 89 -11.41 -2.01 11.20
CA ALA A 89 -9.95 -1.96 11.26
C ALA A 89 -9.35 -1.91 9.85
N ILE A 90 -8.21 -1.23 9.73
CA ILE A 90 -7.50 -1.05 8.46
C ILE A 90 -6.43 -2.14 8.33
N ALA A 91 -6.45 -2.87 7.21
CA ALA A 91 -5.37 -3.74 6.78
C ALA A 91 -4.48 -3.02 5.77
N MET A 92 -3.17 -3.25 5.89
CA MET A 92 -2.15 -2.87 4.91
C MET A 92 -1.69 -4.15 4.22
N LEU A 93 -2.03 -4.30 2.95
CA LEU A 93 -1.78 -5.49 2.17
C LEU A 93 -0.70 -5.24 1.13
N VAL A 94 0.27 -6.14 1.03
CA VAL A 94 1.28 -6.17 -0.03
C VAL A 94 1.09 -7.38 -0.91
N ARG A 95 1.65 -7.27 -2.11
CA ARG A 95 1.64 -8.35 -3.08
C ARG A 95 2.83 -9.28 -2.84
N GLU A 96 2.55 -10.54 -2.56
CA GLU A 96 3.56 -11.60 -2.55
C GLU A 96 3.56 -12.34 -3.89
N SER A 97 4.72 -12.43 -4.52
CA SER A 97 4.91 -13.24 -5.71
C SER A 97 4.95 -14.73 -5.35
N LEU A 98 4.05 -15.51 -5.95
CA LEU A 98 4.03 -16.97 -5.86
C LEU A 98 4.67 -17.63 -7.09
N GLY A 99 5.06 -16.84 -8.09
CA GLY A 99 5.61 -17.29 -9.37
C GLY A 99 5.49 -16.19 -10.44
N PRO A 100 5.90 -16.47 -11.69
CA PRO A 100 5.96 -15.45 -12.75
C PRO A 100 4.62 -14.79 -13.11
N TYR A 101 3.49 -15.46 -12.84
CA TYR A 101 2.15 -15.00 -13.25
C TYR A 101 1.10 -15.09 -12.13
N SER A 102 1.54 -15.33 -10.90
CA SER A 102 0.63 -15.53 -9.77
C SER A 102 1.12 -14.75 -8.57
N TYR A 103 0.19 -14.06 -7.92
CA TYR A 103 0.45 -13.37 -6.67
C TYR A 103 -0.69 -13.61 -5.70
N ARG A 104 -0.44 -13.32 -4.43
CA ARG A 104 -1.48 -13.20 -3.42
C ARG A 104 -1.33 -11.89 -2.66
N TRP A 105 -2.45 -11.36 -2.18
CA TRP A 105 -2.44 -10.26 -1.22
C TRP A 105 -2.28 -10.84 0.19
N MET A 106 -1.33 -10.32 0.95
CA MET A 106 -1.11 -10.68 2.34
C MET A 106 -0.85 -9.43 3.18
N GLU A 107 -1.04 -9.52 4.50
CA GLU A 107 -0.67 -8.43 5.41
C GLU A 107 0.82 -8.14 5.31
N ASP A 108 1.19 -6.85 5.29
CA ASP A 108 2.58 -6.45 5.13
C ASP A 108 3.40 -6.89 6.36
N PRO A 109 4.37 -7.81 6.20
CA PRO A 109 5.17 -8.32 7.32
C PRO A 109 6.00 -7.23 8.00
N ILE A 110 6.30 -6.12 7.31
CA ILE A 110 6.97 -4.97 7.90
C ILE A 110 6.13 -4.36 9.02
N THR A 111 4.80 -4.43 8.92
CA THR A 111 3.91 -3.89 9.97
C THR A 111 4.02 -4.71 11.26
N CYS A 112 4.23 -6.03 11.16
CA CYS A 112 4.52 -6.88 12.31
C CYS A 112 5.89 -6.54 12.89
N LEU A 113 6.92 -6.40 12.04
CA LEU A 113 8.29 -6.06 12.46
C LEU A 113 8.35 -4.75 13.25
N ILE A 114 7.67 -3.71 12.77
CA ILE A 114 7.62 -2.39 13.43
C ILE A 114 6.96 -2.50 14.81
N LYS A 115 5.94 -3.35 14.97
CA LYS A 115 5.24 -3.55 16.25
C LYS A 115 6.02 -4.38 17.27
N VAL A 116 7.16 -4.96 16.90
CA VAL A 116 7.95 -5.81 17.81
C VAL A 116 8.57 -4.94 18.92
N PRO A 117 8.27 -5.20 20.20
CA PRO A 117 8.82 -4.41 21.32
C PRO A 117 10.35 -4.42 21.43
N VAL A 118 11.00 -5.40 20.79
CA VAL A 118 12.44 -5.62 20.81
C VAL A 118 13.22 -4.51 20.10
N LEU A 119 12.63 -3.76 19.16
CA LEU A 119 13.32 -2.65 18.49
C LEU A 119 13.48 -1.42 19.39
N GLY A 120 12.63 -1.27 20.41
CA GLY A 120 12.48 -0.03 21.16
C GLY A 120 11.66 1.02 20.41
N ASP A 121 10.91 1.83 21.17
CA ASP A 121 9.90 2.75 20.62
C ASP A 121 10.48 3.78 19.66
N ASP A 122 11.69 4.27 19.93
CA ASP A 122 12.34 5.27 19.08
C ASP A 122 12.69 4.72 17.70
N VAL A 123 13.32 3.54 17.65
CA VAL A 123 13.67 2.88 16.39
C VAL A 123 12.40 2.47 15.64
N ALA A 124 11.41 1.91 16.33
CA ALA A 124 10.14 1.53 15.72
C ALA A 124 9.42 2.74 15.10
N ARG A 125 9.41 3.88 15.79
CA ARG A 125 8.86 5.15 15.29
C ARG A 125 9.60 5.63 14.04
N GLU A 126 10.94 5.66 14.08
CA GLU A 126 11.75 6.08 12.93
C GLU A 126 11.61 5.14 11.72
N MET A 127 11.45 3.84 11.96
CA MET A 127 11.15 2.85 10.94
C MET A 127 9.75 3.05 10.35
N LEU A 128 8.75 3.36 11.17
CA LEU A 128 7.39 3.64 10.71
C LEU A 128 7.30 4.91 9.84
N GLU A 129 8.06 5.96 10.19
CA GLU A 129 8.20 7.13 9.32
C GLU A 129 8.76 6.74 7.95
N SER A 130 9.81 5.90 7.95
CA SER A 130 10.47 5.44 6.73
C SER A 130 9.52 4.58 5.90
N TYR A 131 8.73 3.71 6.53
CA TYR A 131 7.68 2.92 5.89
C TYR A 131 6.66 3.82 5.16
N TYR A 132 6.08 4.82 5.82
CA TYR A 132 5.13 5.73 5.17
C TYR A 132 5.76 6.55 4.04
N ARG A 133 7.03 6.97 4.19
CA ARG A 133 7.73 7.75 3.15
C ARG A 133 8.04 6.94 1.91
N THR A 134 8.42 5.67 2.09
CA THR A 134 8.94 4.82 1.03
C THR A 134 7.86 4.02 0.32
N ARG A 135 6.73 3.68 0.96
CA ARG A 135 5.67 2.91 0.30
C ARG A 135 4.78 3.76 -0.60
N LYS A 136 4.09 3.10 -1.53
CA LYS A 136 3.03 3.68 -2.37
C LYS A 136 1.69 3.12 -1.92
N PHE A 137 0.85 3.97 -1.33
CA PHE A 137 -0.44 3.55 -0.80
C PHE A 137 -1.52 3.61 -1.87
N LYS A 138 -2.36 2.59 -1.90
CA LYS A 138 -3.45 2.40 -2.87
C LYS A 138 -4.76 2.19 -2.13
N ILE A 139 -5.78 2.99 -2.46
CA ILE A 139 -7.14 2.83 -1.93
C ILE A 139 -8.09 2.66 -3.11
N ALA A 140 -8.75 1.50 -3.17
CA ALA A 140 -9.77 1.21 -4.18
C ALA A 140 -11.06 1.99 -3.92
N HIS A 141 -11.92 2.13 -4.93
CA HIS A 141 -13.16 2.89 -4.81
C HIS A 141 -14.03 2.45 -3.62
N ARG A 142 -14.21 1.13 -3.45
CA ARG A 142 -14.98 0.53 -2.34
C ARG A 142 -14.43 0.84 -0.95
N ASP A 143 -13.13 1.18 -0.87
CA ASP A 143 -12.41 1.45 0.38
C ASP A 143 -12.17 2.96 0.59
N LEU A 144 -12.64 3.84 -0.32
CA LEU A 144 -12.52 5.30 -0.19
C LEU A 144 -13.06 5.88 1.12
N PRO A 145 -14.15 5.38 1.72
CA PRO A 145 -14.61 5.89 3.02
C PRO A 145 -13.56 5.76 4.14
N LEU A 146 -12.55 4.89 3.97
CA LEU A 146 -11.45 4.72 4.92
C LEU A 146 -10.37 5.79 4.77
N LEU A 147 -10.35 6.54 3.66
CA LEU A 147 -9.25 7.43 3.31
C LEU A 147 -8.96 8.45 4.41
N GLU A 148 -9.99 9.13 4.92
CA GLU A 148 -9.81 10.10 6.00
C GLU A 148 -9.29 9.43 7.28
N THR A 149 -9.93 8.32 7.68
CA THR A 149 -9.53 7.56 8.87
C THR A 149 -8.10 7.07 8.76
N PHE A 150 -7.69 6.57 7.60
CA PHE A 150 -6.32 6.12 7.32
C PHE A 150 -5.31 7.26 7.44
N LEU A 151 -5.60 8.43 6.87
CA LEU A 151 -4.67 9.55 6.89
C LEU A 151 -4.50 10.17 8.29
N ARG A 152 -5.52 10.09 9.14
CA ARG A 152 -5.55 10.73 10.46
C ARG A 152 -5.19 9.80 11.62
N THR A 153 -5.60 8.53 11.54
CA THR A 153 -5.47 7.58 12.66
C THR A 153 -4.05 7.03 12.74
N ASP A 154 -3.47 7.10 13.93
CA ASP A 154 -2.25 6.37 14.26
C ASP A 154 -2.58 4.92 14.61
N THR A 155 -2.51 4.04 13.61
CA THR A 155 -2.80 2.61 13.73
C THR A 155 -1.72 1.83 14.49
N PHE A 156 -0.57 2.45 14.76
CA PHE A 156 0.55 1.83 15.47
C PHE A 156 0.70 2.35 16.91
N HIS A 157 -0.04 3.40 17.27
CA HIS A 157 0.04 4.05 18.59
C HIS A 157 1.45 4.57 18.93
N MET A 158 2.18 5.05 17.92
CA MET A 158 3.57 5.55 18.05
C MET A 158 3.69 7.09 17.99
N GLY A 159 2.56 7.80 17.99
CA GLY A 159 2.47 9.24 17.79
C GLY A 159 2.66 9.68 16.34
N ILE A 160 2.50 8.76 15.37
CA ILE A 160 2.79 9.01 13.95
C ILE A 160 1.51 9.03 13.12
N SER A 161 1.21 10.21 12.56
CA SER A 161 0.07 10.39 11.66
C SER A 161 0.47 10.17 10.19
N PRO A 162 -0.17 9.23 9.46
CA PRO A 162 0.25 8.85 8.10
C PRO A 162 0.30 10.04 7.13
N ARG A 163 -0.64 11.00 7.25
CA ARG A 163 -0.71 12.19 6.38
C ARG A 163 0.57 13.02 6.31
N LEU A 164 1.40 13.00 7.37
CA LEU A 164 2.64 13.79 7.43
C LEU A 164 3.78 13.14 6.63
N TYR A 165 3.76 11.81 6.53
CA TYR A 165 4.88 11.01 6.05
C TYR A 165 4.62 10.39 4.68
N ILE A 166 3.36 10.12 4.31
CA ILE A 166 3.01 9.56 3.00
C ILE A 166 3.48 10.49 1.88
N ARG A 167 4.28 9.94 0.97
CA ARG A 167 4.77 10.63 -0.22
C ARG A 167 4.05 10.24 -1.49
N ARG A 168 3.48 9.03 -1.55
CA ARG A 168 2.87 8.49 -2.77
C ARG A 168 1.52 7.86 -2.42
N LEU A 169 0.44 8.47 -2.90
CA LEU A 169 -0.93 8.01 -2.69
C LEU A 169 -1.65 7.88 -4.01
N GLU A 170 -2.27 6.73 -4.25
CA GLU A 170 -3.12 6.48 -5.41
C GLU A 170 -4.53 6.09 -4.93
N ILE A 171 -5.54 6.80 -5.42
CA ILE A 171 -6.94 6.50 -5.10
C ILE A 171 -7.70 6.18 -6.38
N GLU A 172 -8.63 5.25 -6.31
CA GLU A 172 -9.54 4.91 -7.39
C GLU A 172 -10.93 5.47 -7.10
N ILE A 173 -11.51 6.20 -8.04
CA ILE A 173 -12.88 6.72 -7.96
C ILE A 173 -13.67 6.08 -9.10
N GLY A 174 -14.69 5.31 -8.73
CA GLY A 174 -15.68 4.76 -9.65
C GLY A 174 -16.56 5.88 -10.20
N VAL A 175 -16.78 5.83 -11.51
CA VAL A 175 -17.74 6.66 -12.24
C VAL A 175 -18.72 5.67 -12.86
N GLU A 176 -19.95 5.65 -12.36
CA GLU A 176 -21.00 4.81 -12.93
C GLU A 176 -21.47 5.35 -14.28
N ASP A 177 -21.87 4.46 -15.18
CA ASP A 177 -22.46 4.84 -16.47
C ASP A 177 -23.86 5.42 -16.25
N CYS A 178 -24.04 6.64 -16.71
CA CYS A 178 -25.33 7.34 -16.69
C CYS A 178 -26.41 6.61 -17.55
N HIS A 179 -26.02 5.61 -18.34
CA HIS A 179 -26.89 4.93 -19.30
C HIS A 179 -27.90 3.92 -18.73
N VAL A 180 -27.82 3.50 -17.45
CA VAL A 180 -28.88 2.67 -16.85
C VAL A 180 -29.75 3.52 -15.91
N GLN A 181 -30.72 4.22 -16.51
CA GLN A 181 -31.70 5.12 -15.89
C GLN A 181 -32.67 4.47 -14.86
N ARG A 182 -32.33 3.38 -14.18
CA ARG A 182 -33.35 2.64 -13.40
C ARG A 182 -33.20 2.53 -11.89
N LEU A 183 -32.21 3.18 -11.26
CA LEU A 183 -32.18 3.35 -9.80
C LEU A 183 -31.52 4.68 -9.40
N GLU A 184 -32.29 5.77 -9.45
CA GLU A 184 -31.87 7.10 -9.00
C GLU A 184 -31.50 7.15 -7.49
N LEU A 185 -31.96 6.18 -6.70
CA LEU A 185 -31.63 6.08 -5.27
C LEU A 185 -30.21 5.55 -4.97
N ALA A 186 -29.55 4.86 -5.90
CA ALA A 186 -28.18 4.36 -5.69
C ALA A 186 -27.11 5.38 -6.11
N ARG A 187 -27.42 6.22 -7.11
CA ARG A 187 -26.47 7.18 -7.72
C ARG A 187 -25.97 8.27 -6.77
N SER A 188 -26.77 8.66 -5.77
CA SER A 188 -26.37 9.69 -4.80
C SER A 188 -25.32 9.23 -3.79
N SER A 189 -25.14 7.91 -3.61
CA SER A 189 -24.19 7.37 -2.64
C SER A 189 -22.76 7.40 -3.17
N ASP A 190 -22.51 6.92 -4.38
CA ASP A 190 -21.15 6.67 -4.86
C ASP A 190 -20.40 7.95 -5.28
N GLU A 191 -21.11 8.89 -5.91
CA GLU A 191 -20.54 10.22 -6.18
C GLU A 191 -20.24 10.95 -4.87
N GLY A 192 -21.12 10.82 -3.88
CA GLY A 192 -20.93 11.36 -2.54
C GLY A 192 -19.64 10.84 -1.89
N VAL A 193 -19.36 9.55 -2.02
CA VAL A 193 -18.11 8.92 -1.54
C VAL A 193 -16.90 9.51 -2.26
N GLY A 194 -16.96 9.67 -3.58
CA GLY A 194 -15.89 10.29 -4.37
C GLY A 194 -15.61 11.73 -3.93
N LEU A 195 -16.66 12.55 -3.79
CA LEU A 195 -16.55 13.94 -3.33
C LEU A 195 -15.99 14.02 -1.90
N GLN A 196 -16.48 13.18 -0.98
CA GLN A 196 -15.97 13.11 0.38
C GLN A 196 -14.48 12.73 0.40
N ALA A 197 -14.06 11.79 -0.45
CA ALA A 197 -12.66 11.43 -0.57
C ALA A 197 -11.80 12.61 -1.06
N ILE A 198 -12.26 13.37 -2.06
CA ILE A 198 -11.55 14.57 -2.53
C ILE A 198 -11.46 15.63 -1.44
N GLN A 199 -12.54 15.85 -0.68
CA GLN A 199 -12.53 16.77 0.47
C GLN A 199 -11.54 16.30 1.56
N ALA A 200 -11.51 15.00 1.85
CA ALA A 200 -10.56 14.41 2.78
C ALA A 200 -9.12 14.57 2.31
N LEU A 201 -8.85 14.43 1.00
CA LEU A 201 -7.54 14.72 0.43
C LEU A 201 -7.16 16.19 0.59
N ASP A 202 -8.05 17.12 0.27
CA ASP A 202 -7.79 18.56 0.39
C ASP A 202 -7.41 18.94 1.83
N ALA A 203 -8.14 18.39 2.80
CA ALA A 203 -7.95 18.67 4.22
C ALA A 203 -6.69 18.02 4.83
N ASN A 204 -6.27 16.85 4.34
CA ASN A 204 -5.24 16.06 5.03
C ASN A 204 -3.91 15.96 4.26
N VAL A 205 -3.91 16.05 2.94
CA VAL A 205 -2.70 15.81 2.15
C VAL A 205 -1.77 17.02 2.20
N THR A 206 -0.48 16.74 2.42
CA THR A 206 0.56 17.77 2.47
C THR A 206 1.13 18.10 1.09
N VAL A 207 1.86 19.20 0.97
CA VAL A 207 2.56 19.60 -0.28
C VAL A 207 3.62 18.59 -0.73
N CYS A 208 4.02 17.67 0.15
CA CYS A 208 5.05 16.67 -0.12
C CYS A 208 4.48 15.33 -0.63
N THR A 209 3.15 15.22 -0.73
CA THR A 209 2.49 13.99 -1.15
C THR A 209 2.07 14.10 -2.61
N ASP A 210 2.53 13.16 -3.43
CA ASP A 210 2.10 12.99 -4.80
C ASP A 210 0.83 12.14 -4.83
N VAL A 211 -0.27 12.72 -5.31
CA VAL A 211 -1.58 12.07 -5.35
C VAL A 211 -1.93 11.71 -6.79
N ALA A 212 -2.23 10.45 -7.04
CA ALA A 212 -2.75 9.98 -8.32
C ALA A 212 -4.22 9.57 -8.16
N ILE A 213 -5.10 10.21 -8.91
CA ILE A 213 -6.54 9.90 -8.91
C ILE A 213 -6.85 9.11 -10.17
N ALA A 214 -7.20 7.84 -9.99
CA ALA A 214 -7.66 6.96 -11.05
C ALA A 214 -9.18 7.05 -11.18
N LEU A 215 -9.67 7.52 -12.32
CA LEU A 215 -11.10 7.47 -12.65
C LEU A 215 -11.38 6.16 -13.38
N CYS A 216 -12.29 5.35 -12.84
CA CYS A 216 -12.58 4.01 -13.33
C CYS A 216 -14.06 3.83 -13.62
N HIS A 217 -14.36 3.08 -14.66
CA HIS A 217 -15.71 2.99 -15.21
C HIS A 217 -16.25 1.56 -15.12
N GLY A 218 -17.40 1.38 -14.45
CA GLY A 218 -18.27 0.22 -14.56
C GLY A 218 -17.65 -1.18 -14.35
N GLY A 219 -16.55 -1.33 -13.61
CA GLY A 219 -15.94 -2.63 -13.28
C GLY A 219 -15.46 -3.46 -14.49
N GLN A 220 -15.72 -3.03 -15.72
CA GLN A 220 -15.42 -3.78 -16.92
C GLN A 220 -14.29 -3.16 -17.73
N PRO A 221 -13.41 -4.01 -18.26
CA PRO A 221 -12.33 -3.57 -19.09
C PRO A 221 -12.84 -3.04 -20.45
N LEU A 222 -13.02 -1.71 -20.63
CA LEU A 222 -13.21 -1.04 -21.95
C LEU A 222 -12.34 -1.69 -23.05
N CYS A 223 -12.94 -2.53 -23.87
CA CYS A 223 -12.22 -3.35 -24.84
C CYS A 223 -11.37 -2.49 -25.77
N ARG A 224 -10.18 -3.00 -26.13
CA ARG A 224 -9.20 -2.36 -27.04
C ARG A 224 -9.92 -1.94 -28.34
N GLY A 225 -10.23 -0.67 -28.48
CA GLY A 225 -10.84 -0.13 -29.69
C GLY A 225 -11.01 1.39 -29.68
N VAL A 226 -11.14 1.98 -28.48
CA VAL A 226 -11.39 3.41 -28.35
C VAL A 226 -10.09 4.17 -28.10
N ARG A 227 -9.26 4.31 -29.13
CA ARG A 227 -8.09 5.24 -29.11
C ARG A 227 -8.44 6.65 -29.61
N ARG A 228 -9.70 6.91 -29.99
CA ARG A 228 -10.11 8.17 -30.64
C ARG A 228 -11.43 8.80 -30.16
N LEU A 229 -12.08 8.30 -29.11
CA LEU A 229 -13.12 9.07 -28.42
C LEU A 229 -12.45 9.80 -27.26
N GLY A 230 -11.78 10.88 -27.61
CA GLY A 230 -11.18 11.81 -26.67
C GLY A 230 -12.25 12.66 -26.01
N ALA A 231 -12.06 12.91 -24.72
CA ALA A 231 -12.67 13.94 -23.86
C ALA A 231 -14.22 14.00 -23.75
N THR A 232 -14.98 13.90 -24.83
CA THR A 232 -16.40 14.30 -24.84
C THR A 232 -17.35 13.32 -24.17
N ILE A 233 -17.07 12.02 -24.17
CA ILE A 233 -17.97 11.01 -23.55
C ILE A 233 -17.78 10.97 -22.03
N PHE A 234 -16.60 11.31 -21.53
CA PHE A 234 -16.33 11.30 -20.09
C PHE A 234 -16.91 12.50 -19.35
N ASP A 235 -17.12 13.62 -20.05
CA ASP A 235 -17.71 14.83 -19.46
C ASP A 235 -19.19 14.66 -19.09
N ASP A 236 -19.92 13.75 -19.75
CA ASP A 236 -21.35 13.51 -19.47
C ASP A 236 -21.59 12.54 -18.29
N ALA A 237 -20.61 11.66 -17.99
CA ALA A 237 -20.74 10.63 -16.95
C ALA A 237 -20.19 11.06 -15.59
N VAL A 238 -19.15 11.91 -15.57
CA VAL A 238 -18.62 12.46 -14.31
C VAL A 238 -19.38 13.72 -13.98
N SER A 239 -19.92 13.83 -12.77
CA SER A 239 -20.59 15.06 -12.38
C SER A 239 -19.62 16.25 -12.48
N ALA A 240 -20.14 17.36 -13.00
CA ALA A 240 -19.41 18.62 -13.04
C ALA A 240 -18.93 19.03 -11.62
N THR A 241 -19.59 18.56 -10.56
CA THR A 241 -19.19 18.81 -9.16
C THR A 241 -17.90 18.07 -8.81
N LEU A 242 -17.78 16.79 -9.13
CA LEU A 242 -16.58 16.01 -8.86
C LEU A 242 -15.38 16.51 -9.68
N LEU A 243 -15.59 16.83 -10.96
CA LEU A 243 -14.54 17.42 -11.80
C LEU A 243 -14.06 18.76 -11.24
N ARG A 244 -14.98 19.63 -10.79
CA ARG A 244 -14.63 20.89 -10.13
C ARG A 244 -13.85 20.67 -8.83
N ALA A 245 -14.23 19.68 -8.02
CA ALA A 245 -13.52 19.36 -6.79
C ALA A 245 -12.09 18.86 -7.07
N ILE A 246 -11.91 17.98 -8.05
CA ILE A 246 -10.59 17.49 -8.47
C ILE A 246 -9.74 18.63 -9.05
N ALA A 247 -10.33 19.50 -9.87
CA ALA A 247 -9.65 20.67 -10.42
C ALA A 247 -9.19 21.62 -9.29
N SER A 248 -10.05 21.86 -8.30
CA SER A 248 -9.72 22.65 -7.10
C SER A 248 -8.60 22.02 -6.27
N LEU A 249 -8.57 20.69 -6.14
CA LEU A 249 -7.47 20.00 -5.48
C LEU A 249 -6.16 20.23 -6.23
N ARG A 250 -6.16 20.20 -7.56
CA ARG A 250 -4.96 20.41 -8.38
C ARG A 250 -4.42 21.84 -8.28
N THR A 251 -5.28 22.84 -8.17
CA THR A 251 -4.83 24.24 -7.99
C THR A 251 -4.21 24.47 -6.62
N LYS A 252 -4.73 23.83 -5.58
CA LYS A 252 -4.20 23.91 -4.21
C LYS A 252 -2.98 23.02 -3.97
N LYS A 253 -2.91 21.87 -4.65
CA LYS A 253 -1.91 20.82 -4.45
C LYS A 253 -1.31 20.46 -5.82
N PRO A 254 -0.19 21.08 -6.23
CA PRO A 254 0.33 20.97 -7.59
C PRO A 254 0.80 19.56 -7.98
N ARG A 255 0.97 18.67 -7.00
CA ARG A 255 1.38 17.27 -7.18
C ARG A 255 0.21 16.29 -7.33
N ALA A 256 -1.04 16.79 -7.33
CA ALA A 256 -2.20 15.97 -7.67
C ALA A 256 -2.29 15.79 -9.19
N ARG A 257 -2.29 14.53 -9.65
CA ARG A 257 -2.44 14.15 -11.06
C ARG A 257 -3.66 13.26 -11.26
N ILE A 258 -4.39 13.52 -12.34
CA ILE A 258 -5.49 12.66 -12.79
C ILE A 258 -4.90 11.64 -13.76
N VAL A 259 -5.20 10.36 -13.54
CA VAL A 259 -4.78 9.27 -14.41
C VAL A 259 -6.01 8.51 -14.84
N TYR A 260 -6.28 8.44 -16.14
CA TYR A 260 -7.36 7.61 -16.64
C TYR A 260 -6.87 6.16 -16.72
N ARG A 261 -7.50 5.26 -15.96
CA ARG A 261 -7.14 3.84 -15.94
C ARG A 261 -8.35 2.95 -16.11
N LYS A 262 -8.09 1.85 -16.80
CA LYS A 262 -8.89 0.63 -16.75
C LYS A 262 -8.67 0.04 -15.36
N THR A 263 -9.75 -0.19 -14.60
CA THR A 263 -9.81 -0.65 -13.20
C THR A 263 -8.63 -1.49 -12.72
N TRP A 264 -8.27 -1.38 -11.44
CA TRP A 264 -7.30 -2.30 -10.86
C TRP A 264 -7.85 -3.73 -10.98
N LYS A 265 -7.09 -4.61 -11.66
CA LYS A 265 -7.42 -6.03 -11.66
C LYS A 265 -6.97 -6.57 -10.31
N ASP A 266 -7.93 -6.83 -9.43
CA ASP A 266 -7.73 -7.63 -8.21
C ASP A 266 -7.17 -9.01 -8.59
#